data_AF-A0A1G0AC77-F1
#
_entry.id   AF-A0A1G0AC77-F1
#
_cell.length_a   1.000
_cell.length_b   1.000
_cell.length_c   1.000
_cell.angle_alpha   90.00
_cell.angle_beta   90.00
_cell.angle_gamma   90.00
#
_symmetry.space_group_name_H-M   'P 1'
#
loop_
_entity.id
_entity.type
_entity.pdbx_description
1 polymer ?
#
loop_
_entity_poly.entity_id
_entity_poly.type
_entity_poly.pdbx_seq_one_letter_code
_entity_poly.pdbx_strand_id
1 'polypeptide(L)'
;MSRIEAPVCIFRDRDGTVREATVPLGEPDPFDVPADLYCGTYEVAKGLFGPPALGSIEITIFNTRSYRRDSALEEEAKERIVQAILRKEGPEIVQSAGGPSALKARIEVDTWWYEPSDPRAPRRHRDRA
;
A
#
# COMPACT_ATOMS: atom_id res chain seq x y z
N MET A 1 -21.26 -2.26 8.03
CA MET A 1 -20.47 -1.02 8.13
C MET A 1 -19.01 -1.44 8.10
N SER A 2 -18.22 -0.92 7.17
CA SER A 2 -16.79 -1.21 7.09
C SER A 2 -15.96 -0.02 7.55
N ARG A 3 -14.74 -0.31 8.03
CA ARG A 3 -13.70 0.70 8.25
C ARG A 3 -12.52 0.42 7.35
N ILE A 4 -11.88 1.48 6.87
CA ILE A 4 -10.61 1.41 6.16
C ILE A 4 -9.54 1.87 7.14
N GLU A 5 -8.47 1.10 7.21
CA GLU A 5 -7.29 1.38 8.01
C GLU A 5 -6.10 1.57 7.08
N ALA A 6 -5.36 2.65 7.27
CA ALA A 6 -4.19 2.99 6.47
C ALA A 6 -2.97 3.09 7.40
N PRO A 7 -2.19 2.01 7.58
CA PRO A 7 -0.88 2.07 8.19
C PRO A 7 0.03 3.12 7.53
N VAL A 8 1.04 3.58 8.27
CA VAL A 8 2.00 4.57 7.77
C VAL A 8 2.72 4.03 6.52
N CYS A 9 2.80 4.85 5.48
CA CYS A 9 3.52 4.47 4.26
C CYS A 9 5.01 4.39 4.52
N ILE A 10 5.71 3.66 3.66
CA ILE A 10 7.16 3.60 3.71
C ILE A 10 7.77 3.98 2.37
N PHE A 11 9.00 4.46 2.42
CA PHE A 11 9.82 4.73 1.24
C PHE A 11 11.28 4.45 1.54
N ARG A 12 12.09 4.33 0.50
CA ARG A 12 13.54 4.26 0.63
C ARG A 12 14.13 5.65 0.43
N ASP A 13 14.86 6.14 1.44
CA ASP A 13 15.57 7.42 1.34
C ASP A 13 16.82 7.29 0.45
N ARG A 14 17.51 8.42 0.23
CA ARG A 14 18.70 8.49 -0.65
C ARG A 14 19.85 7.60 -0.18
N ASP A 15 19.91 7.30 1.11
CA ASP A 15 20.95 6.47 1.72
C ASP A 15 20.56 4.98 1.70
N GLY A 16 19.42 4.64 1.09
CA GLY A 16 18.93 3.28 0.99
C GLY A 16 18.15 2.80 2.22
N THR A 17 17.90 3.68 3.19
CA THR A 17 17.22 3.35 4.45
C THR A 17 15.71 3.43 4.29
N VAL A 18 14.99 2.49 4.90
CA VAL A 18 13.52 2.53 4.93
C VAL A 18 13.04 3.56 5.95
N ARG A 19 12.20 4.48 5.50
CA ARG A 19 11.63 5.57 6.29
C ARG A 19 10.11 5.53 6.24
N GLU A 20 9.51 6.01 7.31
CA GLU A 20 8.06 6.20 7.41
C GLU A 20 7.66 7.55 6.83
N ALA A 21 6.53 7.59 6.15
CA ALA A 21 5.90 8.79 5.62
C ALA A 21 4.41 8.79 5.93
N THR A 22 3.92 9.91 6.46
CA THR A 22 2.48 10.15 6.53
C THR A 22 1.99 10.48 5.12
N VAL A 23 0.87 9.88 4.72
CA VAL A 23 0.24 10.20 3.43
C VAL A 23 -0.12 11.70 3.39
N PRO A 24 0.13 12.43 2.29
CA PRO A 24 -0.49 13.72 2.08
C PRO A 24 -2.02 13.58 2.06
N LEU A 25 -2.74 14.49 2.71
CA LEU A 25 -4.21 14.50 2.65
C LEU A 25 -4.66 14.83 1.21
N GLY A 26 -5.22 13.85 0.49
CA GLY A 26 -5.68 13.97 -0.91
C GLY A 26 -4.96 12.99 -1.85
N GLU A 27 -5.30 13.03 -3.15
CA GLU A 27 -4.53 12.30 -4.17
C GLU A 27 -3.14 12.98 -4.30
N PRO A 28 -2.02 12.31 -3.99
CA PRO A 28 -0.70 12.90 -4.14
C PRO A 28 -0.40 13.18 -5.61
N ASP A 29 0.06 14.40 -5.93
CA ASP A 29 0.57 14.72 -7.26
C ASP A 29 1.82 13.84 -7.53
N PRO A 30 1.82 12.99 -8.58
CA PRO A 30 2.96 12.14 -8.93
C PRO A 30 4.25 12.92 -9.28
N PHE A 31 4.16 14.23 -9.51
CA PHE A 31 5.31 15.10 -9.71
C PHE A 31 5.91 15.63 -8.41
N ASP A 32 5.15 15.61 -7.31
CA ASP A 32 5.56 16.15 -6.01
C ASP A 32 5.92 15.07 -4.99
N VAL A 33 5.73 13.78 -5.30
CA VAL A 33 6.23 12.69 -4.44
C VAL A 33 7.76 12.57 -4.54
N PRO A 34 8.52 12.79 -3.45
CA PRO A 34 9.98 12.82 -3.49
C PRO A 34 10.62 11.44 -3.62
N ALA A 35 9.84 10.37 -3.42
CA ALA A 35 10.27 8.97 -3.47
C ALA A 35 9.06 8.06 -3.77
N ASP A 36 9.33 6.82 -4.18
CA ASP A 36 8.29 5.81 -4.36
C ASP A 36 7.72 5.41 -2.99
N LEU A 37 6.45 5.74 -2.75
CA LEU A 37 5.78 5.46 -1.48
C LEU A 37 4.99 4.16 -1.57
N TYR A 38 5.20 3.25 -0.62
CA TYR A 38 4.47 1.99 -0.48
C TYR A 38 3.47 2.16 0.67
N CYS A 39 2.20 2.27 0.31
CA CYS A 39 1.13 2.61 1.24
C CYS A 39 0.17 1.42 1.40
N GLY A 40 0.24 0.76 2.55
CA GLY A 40 -0.67 -0.32 2.88
C GLY A 40 -2.05 0.21 3.29
N THR A 41 -3.12 -0.45 2.86
CA THR A 41 -4.49 -0.24 3.34
C THR A 41 -5.20 -1.57 3.54
N TYR A 42 -6.09 -1.66 4.52
CA TYR A 42 -6.96 -2.82 4.69
C TYR A 42 -8.36 -2.42 5.14
N GLU A 43 -9.36 -3.16 4.67
CA GLU A 43 -10.75 -2.99 5.04
C GLU A 43 -11.18 -4.03 6.07
N VAL A 44 -11.82 -3.58 7.16
CA VAL A 44 -12.48 -4.45 8.12
C VAL A 44 -13.97 -4.25 8.02
N ALA A 45 -14.67 -5.27 7.53
CA ALA A 45 -16.13 -5.29 7.46
C ALA A 45 -16.69 -5.81 8.80
N LYS A 46 -17.46 -4.96 9.51
CA LYS A 46 -18.29 -5.43 10.64
C LYS A 46 -19.55 -6.05 10.04
N GLY A 47 -19.64 -7.37 10.08
CA GLY A 47 -20.79 -8.11 9.56
C GLY A 47 -22.07 -7.70 10.29
N LEU A 48 -23.16 -7.48 9.55
CA LEU A 48 -24.50 -7.41 10.14
C LEU A 48 -25.02 -8.80 10.55
N PHE A 49 -24.49 -9.86 9.91
CA PHE A 49 -24.94 -11.25 10.06
C PHE A 49 -23.79 -12.25 10.23
N GLY A 50 -22.61 -11.81 10.69
CA GLY A 50 -21.43 -12.66 10.84
C GLY A 50 -20.30 -11.99 11.61
N PRO A 51 -19.25 -12.74 11.97
CA PRO A 51 -18.09 -12.19 12.66
C PRO A 51 -17.39 -11.13 11.78
N PRO A 52 -16.69 -10.15 12.38
CA PRO A 52 -15.90 -9.20 11.63
C PRO A 52 -14.87 -9.93 10.76
N ALA A 53 -14.66 -9.44 9.55
CA ALA A 53 -13.74 -10.06 8.60
C ALA A 53 -12.95 -9.00 7.82
N LEU A 54 -11.77 -9.39 7.34
CA LEU A 54 -10.98 -8.59 6.43
C LEU A 54 -11.56 -8.71 5.01
N GLY A 55 -11.90 -7.55 4.44
CA GLY A 55 -12.35 -7.39 3.06
C GLY A 55 -11.14 -7.39 2.13
N SER A 56 -10.68 -6.19 1.76
CA SER A 56 -9.45 -6.01 0.98
C SER A 56 -8.22 -5.78 1.87
N ILE A 57 -7.05 -6.13 1.33
CA ILE A 57 -5.74 -5.84 1.90
C ILE A 57 -4.83 -5.48 0.72
N GLU A 58 -4.41 -4.24 0.64
CA GLU A 58 -3.78 -3.67 -0.54
C GLU A 58 -2.52 -2.89 -0.17
N ILE A 59 -1.56 -2.85 -1.08
CA ILE A 59 -0.46 -1.89 -1.08
C ILE A 59 -0.57 -1.08 -2.35
N THR A 60 -0.83 0.21 -2.20
CA THR A 60 -0.76 1.17 -3.29
C THR A 60 0.64 1.76 -3.33
N ILE A 61 1.33 1.62 -4.47
CA ILE A 61 2.62 2.26 -4.71
C ILE A 61 2.36 3.58 -5.43
N PHE A 62 2.59 4.70 -4.74
CA PHE A 62 2.64 6.02 -5.37
C PHE A 62 4.03 6.22 -5.94
N ASN A 63 4.19 5.91 -7.21
CA ASN A 63 5.50 5.79 -7.83
C ASN A 63 5.94 7.05 -8.57
N THR A 64 7.25 7.27 -8.59
CA THR A 64 7.89 8.34 -9.34
C THR A 64 8.09 7.93 -10.81
N ARG A 65 8.44 8.90 -11.67
CA ARG A 65 8.80 8.61 -13.08
C ARG A 65 9.99 7.68 -13.26
N SER A 66 10.87 7.59 -12.25
CA SER A 66 12.07 6.78 -12.29
C SER A 66 11.88 5.44 -11.56
N TYR A 67 10.61 5.07 -11.29
CA TYR A 67 10.26 3.88 -10.53
C TYR A 67 10.98 2.65 -11.06
N ARG A 68 11.59 1.94 -10.11
CA ARG A 68 12.04 0.58 -10.28
C ARG A 68 11.44 -0.24 -9.17
N ARG A 69 10.90 -1.39 -9.55
CA ARG A 69 10.34 -2.34 -8.58
C ARG A 69 11.39 -2.69 -7.53
N ASP A 70 11.06 -2.44 -6.26
CA ASP A 70 11.89 -2.79 -5.11
C ASP A 70 11.20 -3.91 -4.34
N SER A 71 11.50 -5.16 -4.72
CA SER A 71 10.90 -6.33 -4.08
C SER A 71 11.17 -6.41 -2.57
N ALA A 72 12.29 -5.85 -2.10
CA ALA A 72 12.59 -5.85 -0.66
C ALA A 72 11.69 -4.85 0.08
N LEU A 73 11.43 -3.69 -0.51
CA LEU A 73 10.52 -2.70 0.06
C LEU A 73 9.05 -3.15 -0.02
N GLU A 74 8.66 -3.87 -1.07
CA GLU A 74 7.35 -4.54 -1.14
C GLU A 74 7.16 -5.53 0.01
N GLU A 75 8.15 -6.39 0.28
CA GLU A 75 8.08 -7.38 1.35
C GLU A 75 8.05 -6.73 2.74
N GLU A 76 8.79 -5.64 2.94
CA GLU A 76 8.72 -4.83 4.16
C GLU A 76 7.34 -4.18 4.33
N ALA A 77 6.76 -3.62 3.27
CA ALA A 77 5.42 -3.05 3.31
C ALA A 77 4.36 -4.13 3.65
N LYS A 78 4.50 -5.33 3.07
CA LYS A 78 3.65 -6.48 3.41
C LYS A 78 3.78 -6.90 4.87
N GLU A 79 5.00 -6.94 5.41
CA GLU A 79 5.20 -7.27 6.82
C GLU A 79 4.55 -6.21 7.72
N ARG A 80 4.70 -4.93 7.39
CA ARG A 80 4.12 -3.83 8.17
C ARG A 80 2.59 -3.85 8.20
N ILE A 81 1.92 -4.13 7.08
CA ILE A 81 0.46 -4.24 7.08
C ILE A 81 -0.01 -5.46 7.89
N VAL A 82 0.69 -6.60 7.82
CA VAL A 82 0.39 -7.77 8.66
C VAL A 82 0.56 -7.42 10.14
N GLN A 83 1.67 -6.79 10.52
CA GLN A 83 1.91 -6.35 11.90
C GLN A 83 0.86 -5.35 12.38
N ALA A 84 0.41 -4.43 11.52
CA ALA A 84 -0.65 -3.48 11.84
C ALA A 84 -1.98 -4.19 12.13
N ILE A 85 -2.36 -5.17 11.29
CA ILE A 85 -3.55 -6.01 11.50
C ILE A 85 -3.42 -6.77 12.82
N LEU A 86 -2.29 -7.46 13.05
CA LEU A 86 -2.07 -8.25 14.28
C LEU A 86 -2.12 -7.42 15.56
N ARG A 87 -1.72 -6.15 15.51
CA ARG A 87 -1.74 -5.24 16.67
C ARG A 87 -3.12 -4.65 16.94
N LYS A 88 -3.91 -4.41 15.89
CA LYS A 88 -5.15 -3.61 15.97
C LYS A 88 -6.41 -4.46 15.95
N GLU A 89 -6.36 -5.62 15.29
CA GLU A 89 -7.50 -6.50 15.10
C GLU A 89 -7.44 -7.70 16.05
N GLY A 90 -8.61 -8.19 16.45
CA GLY A 90 -8.72 -9.33 17.35
C GLY A 90 -8.26 -10.64 16.71
N PRO A 91 -7.85 -11.65 17.51
CA PRO A 91 -7.39 -12.94 17.01
C PRO A 91 -8.41 -13.65 16.12
N GLU A 92 -9.71 -13.44 16.34
CA GLU A 92 -10.80 -13.98 15.54
C GLU A 92 -10.75 -13.50 14.08
N ILE A 93 -10.40 -12.23 13.84
CA ILE A 93 -10.28 -11.65 12.50
C ILE A 93 -9.09 -12.29 11.78
N VAL A 94 -7.95 -12.39 12.47
CA VAL A 94 -6.72 -12.98 11.95
C VAL A 94 -6.90 -14.46 11.62
N GLN A 95 -7.57 -15.22 12.51
CA GLN A 95 -7.86 -16.64 12.28
C GLN A 95 -8.84 -16.84 11.12
N SER A 96 -9.87 -16.00 11.02
CA SER A 96 -10.84 -16.08 9.90
C SER A 96 -10.18 -15.85 8.54
N ALA A 97 -9.09 -15.08 8.51
CA ALA A 97 -8.30 -14.84 7.32
C ALA A 97 -7.29 -15.95 6.99
N GLY A 98 -7.19 -17.01 7.81
CA GLY A 98 -6.26 -18.12 7.63
C GLY A 98 -4.91 -17.94 8.34
N GLY A 99 -4.79 -16.95 9.23
CA GLY A 99 -3.57 -16.66 9.98
C GLY A 99 -2.58 -15.72 9.26
N PRO A 100 -1.44 -15.37 9.90
CA PRO A 100 -0.50 -14.35 9.40
C PRO A 100 0.05 -14.62 8.00
N SER A 101 0.39 -15.89 7.70
CA SER A 101 0.91 -16.27 6.39
C SER A 101 -0.14 -16.12 5.29
N ALA A 102 -1.40 -16.43 5.58
CA ALA A 102 -2.50 -16.27 4.64
C ALA A 102 -2.85 -14.79 4.42
N LEU A 103 -2.75 -13.96 5.48
CA LEU A 103 -2.85 -12.50 5.34
C LEU A 103 -1.82 -11.98 4.34
N LYS A 104 -0.55 -12.36 4.51
CA LYS A 104 0.52 -11.92 3.63
C LYS A 104 0.31 -12.32 2.17
N ALA A 105 -0.24 -13.52 1.94
CA ALA A 105 -0.55 -14.03 0.61
C ALA A 105 -1.77 -13.35 -0.06
N ARG A 106 -2.65 -12.73 0.73
CA ARG A 106 -3.83 -12.00 0.25
C ARG A 106 -3.54 -10.53 -0.10
N ILE A 107 -2.34 -10.03 0.20
CA ILE A 107 -2.00 -8.63 -0.07
C ILE A 107 -1.82 -8.44 -1.57
N GLU A 108 -2.70 -7.63 -2.14
CA GLU A 108 -2.56 -7.16 -3.52
C GLU A 108 -1.65 -5.94 -3.57
N VAL A 109 -0.76 -5.88 -4.55
CA VAL A 109 0.15 -4.75 -4.74
C VAL A 109 -0.19 -4.11 -6.07
N ASP A 110 -0.59 -2.85 -6.03
CA ASP A 110 -0.94 -2.07 -7.21
C ASP A 110 -0.06 -0.83 -7.32
N THR A 111 0.20 -0.38 -8.55
CA THR A 111 0.99 0.81 -8.85
C THR A 111 0.09 1.91 -9.38
N TRP A 112 0.04 3.03 -8.66
CA TRP A 112 -0.65 4.24 -9.10
C TRP A 112 0.39 5.12 -9.78
N TRP A 113 0.14 5.55 -11.03
CA TRP A 113 0.83 6.59 -11.83
C TRP A 113 1.69 6.17 -13.03
N TYR A 114 2.60 5.19 -12.92
CA TYR A 114 3.48 4.86 -14.05
C TYR A 114 3.85 3.37 -14.12
N GLU A 115 3.21 2.65 -15.04
CA GLU A 115 3.82 1.44 -15.61
C GLU A 115 4.64 1.86 -16.85
N PRO A 116 5.96 1.60 -16.93
CA PRO A 116 6.76 1.92 -18.12
C PRO A 116 6.21 1.32 -19.42
N SER A 117 5.39 0.27 -19.30
CA SER A 117 4.71 -0.44 -20.39
C SER A 117 3.24 -0.06 -20.61
N ASP A 118 2.60 0.75 -19.76
CA ASP A 118 1.17 1.09 -19.93
C ASP A 118 0.98 2.20 -20.98
N PRO A 119 0.33 1.92 -22.13
CA PRO A 119 0.07 2.92 -23.16
C PRO A 119 -0.85 4.08 -22.72
N ARG A 120 -1.51 3.96 -21.56
CA ARG A 120 -2.38 5.00 -20.96
C ARG A 120 -1.65 5.93 -20.00
N ALA A 121 -0.37 5.68 -19.71
CA ALA A 121 0.44 6.61 -18.94
C ALA A 121 0.43 7.99 -19.63
N PRO A 122 0.21 9.10 -18.91
CA PRO A 122 0.10 10.43 -19.51
C PRO A 122 1.39 10.75 -20.28
N ARG A 123 1.28 10.76 -21.61
CA ARG A 123 2.38 11.12 -22.51
C ARG A 123 2.71 12.60 -22.29
N ARG A 124 3.99 12.91 -22.08
CA ARG A 124 4.48 14.28 -21.94
C ARG A 124 3.86 15.19 -23.02
N HIS A 125 3.20 16.27 -22.61
CA HIS A 125 3.34 17.51 -23.35
C HIS A 125 4.78 17.95 -23.17
N ARG A 126 5.55 17.80 -24.25
CA ARG A 126 6.95 18.14 -24.34
C ARG A 126 7.00 19.64 -24.59
N ASP A 127 6.78 20.44 -23.56
CA ASP A 127 6.92 21.88 -23.69
C ASP A 127 8.41 22.21 -23.76
N ARG A 128 8.83 22.42 -25.01
CA ARG A 128 9.95 23.26 -25.38
C ARG A 128 9.75 24.64 -24.75
N ALA A 129 10.73 25.09 -23.97
CA ALA A 129 11.25 26.46 -24.01
C ALA A 129 12.67 26.43 -23.43
#